data_AF-H2Y0Z5-F1
#
_entry.id   AF-H2Y0Z5-F1
#
_cell.length_a   1.000
_cell.length_b   1.000
_cell.length_c   1.000
_cell.angle_alpha   90.00
_cell.angle_beta   90.00
_cell.angle_gamma   90.00
#
_symmetry.space_group_name_H-M   'P 1'
#
loop_
_entity.id
_entity.type
_entity.pdbx_description
1 polymer ?
#
loop_
_entity_poly.entity_id
_entity_poly.type
_entity_poly.pdbx_seq_one_letter_code
_entity_poly.pdbx_strand_id
1 'polypeptide(L)'
;MSTLAKLGAFAILLAIGYHKVFKAPASLKQSHVQQDDVLTNEMDLNAQNKEVVITVTDGVYVARSFSMANMAMIEGRDGIIIVDSTLGPESALKVLAAFRNITDKPIKAILVTHFHADHTGGLDAVLQTVEKGIDVYSHKLTKDQLSESCKDSYFTENLIQNTSA
;
A
#
# COMPACT_ATOMS: atom_id res chain seq x y z
N MET A 1 3.03 59.46 32.73
CA MET A 1 3.20 58.13 33.34
C MET A 1 1.95 57.30 32.98
N SER A 2 1.64 57.12 31.70
CA SER A 2 2.00 56.02 30.77
C SER A 2 1.31 54.67 31.08
N THR A 3 0.07 54.59 30.64
CA THR A 3 -0.72 53.38 30.40
C THR A 3 -0.16 52.65 29.18
N LEU A 4 0.86 51.80 29.35
CA LEU A 4 1.41 50.98 28.28
C LEU A 4 2.26 49.85 28.88
N ALA A 5 1.68 48.66 29.05
CA ALA A 5 2.38 47.36 29.14
C ALA A 5 1.42 46.21 29.52
N LYS A 6 0.42 45.90 28.69
CA LYS A 6 -0.34 44.63 28.83
C LYS A 6 -0.71 43.93 27.50
N LEU A 7 -0.08 44.30 26.39
CA LEU A 7 -0.03 43.47 25.19
C LEU A 7 1.42 43.22 24.84
N GLY A 8 1.90 41.98 24.99
CA GLY A 8 3.28 41.65 24.62
C GLY A 8 3.88 40.38 25.22
N ALA A 9 3.09 39.51 25.86
CA ALA A 9 3.63 38.29 26.50
C ALA A 9 2.85 37.01 26.18
N PHE A 10 2.19 36.93 25.01
CA PHE A 10 1.61 35.67 24.52
C PHE A 10 2.23 35.17 23.21
N ALA A 11 3.20 35.89 22.64
CA ALA A 11 3.86 35.51 21.39
C ALA A 11 5.30 34.96 21.56
N ILE A 12 5.82 34.85 22.78
CA ILE A 12 7.22 34.45 23.05
C ILE A 12 7.29 33.18 23.91
N LEU A 13 6.32 32.28 23.75
CA LEU A 13 6.40 30.89 24.24
C LEU A 13 6.21 29.86 23.12
N LEU A 14 6.15 30.31 21.85
CA LEU A 14 6.09 29.46 20.66
C LEU A 14 7.43 29.31 19.91
N ALA A 15 8.49 30.00 20.32
CA ALA A 15 9.78 29.97 19.62
C ALA A 15 10.91 29.24 20.38
N ILE A 16 10.76 28.95 21.68
CA ILE A 16 11.85 28.35 22.48
C ILE A 16 11.67 26.83 22.67
N GLY A 17 10.45 26.30 22.51
CA GLY A 17 10.17 24.86 22.56
C GLY A 17 10.52 24.09 21.28
N TYR A 18 10.71 24.77 20.15
CA TYR A 18 11.00 24.12 18.85
C TYR A 18 12.48 24.05 18.50
N HIS A 19 13.38 24.66 19.29
CA HIS A 19 14.80 24.79 18.92
C HIS A 19 15.75 23.80 19.61
N LYS A 20 15.23 22.76 20.29
CA LYS A 20 16.05 21.73 20.96
C LYS A 20 15.60 20.28 20.72
N VAL A 21 14.97 19.97 19.58
CA VAL A 21 14.63 18.56 19.24
C VAL A 21 15.21 18.08 17.89
N PHE A 22 15.69 18.97 17.03
CA PHE A 22 16.41 18.55 15.81
C PHE A 22 17.68 19.38 15.60
N LYS A 23 18.76 18.95 16.26
CA LYS A 23 20.10 19.22 15.76
C LYS A 23 20.57 17.95 15.06
N ALA A 24 20.41 17.91 13.74
CA ALA A 24 20.96 16.84 12.92
C ALA A 24 22.47 16.73 13.21
N PRO A 25 23.00 15.53 13.51
CA PRO A 25 24.43 15.39 13.73
C PRO A 25 25.18 15.83 12.47
N ALA A 26 26.17 16.70 12.67
CA ALA A 26 27.10 17.08 11.61
C ALA A 26 27.82 15.81 11.13
N SER A 27 27.62 15.47 9.86
CA SER A 27 28.10 14.27 9.19
C SER A 27 27.63 12.95 9.83
N LEU A 28 26.53 12.41 9.31
CA LEU A 28 26.35 10.96 9.34
C LEU A 28 27.50 10.38 8.51
N LYS A 29 28.50 9.79 9.16
CA LYS A 29 29.32 8.79 8.46
C LYS A 29 28.33 7.75 7.99
N GLN A 30 28.21 7.63 6.68
CA GLN A 30 27.51 6.53 6.04
C GLN A 30 28.19 5.26 6.54
N SER A 31 27.66 4.69 7.62
CA SER A 31 27.98 3.33 7.98
C SER A 31 27.53 2.53 6.78
N HIS A 32 28.47 1.93 6.07
CA HIS A 32 28.19 0.94 5.05
C HIS A 32 27.41 -0.19 5.76
N VAL A 33 26.09 -0.04 5.82
CA VAL A 33 25.17 -1.17 5.93
C VAL A 33 25.38 -1.87 4.61
N GLN A 34 25.98 -3.06 4.71
CA GLN A 34 26.32 -3.87 3.56
C GLN A 34 25.03 -4.07 2.74
N GLN A 35 25.04 -3.54 1.52
CA GLN A 35 23.88 -3.39 0.64
C GLN A 35 23.58 -4.72 -0.09
N ASP A 36 23.89 -5.86 0.54
CA ASP A 36 24.27 -7.04 -0.23
C ASP A 36 23.39 -8.28 -0.03
N ASP A 37 22.34 -8.28 0.80
CA ASP A 37 21.52 -9.50 1.01
C ASP A 37 20.10 -9.44 0.43
N VAL A 38 19.47 -8.25 0.35
CA VAL A 38 18.11 -8.11 -0.20
C VAL A 38 18.14 -7.67 -1.68
N LEU A 39 18.99 -6.70 -2.01
CA LEU A 39 19.04 -6.12 -3.37
C LEU A 39 19.74 -7.01 -4.41
N THR A 40 20.68 -7.85 -3.97
CA THR A 40 21.39 -8.80 -4.84
C THR A 40 20.45 -9.90 -5.34
N ASN A 41 19.60 -10.44 -4.47
CA ASN A 41 18.56 -11.41 -4.85
C ASN A 41 17.48 -10.79 -5.75
N GLU A 42 17.15 -9.51 -5.59
CA GLU A 42 16.14 -8.87 -6.44
C GLU A 42 16.59 -8.70 -7.90
N MET A 43 17.85 -8.35 -8.16
CA MET A 43 18.40 -8.27 -9.53
C MET A 43 18.38 -9.64 -10.25
N ASP A 44 18.70 -10.72 -9.53
CA ASP A 44 18.67 -12.08 -10.10
C ASP A 44 17.24 -12.57 -10.38
N LEU A 45 16.28 -12.22 -9.51
CA LEU A 45 14.85 -12.47 -9.75
C LEU A 45 14.32 -11.63 -10.92
N ASN A 46 14.84 -10.41 -11.14
CA ASN A 46 14.53 -9.58 -12.31
C ASN A 46 15.04 -10.18 -13.62
N ALA A 47 16.22 -10.83 -13.60
CA ALA A 47 16.79 -11.45 -14.79
C ALA A 47 16.11 -12.76 -15.21
N GLN A 48 15.41 -13.44 -14.30
CA GLN A 48 14.90 -14.80 -14.54
C GLN A 48 13.39 -14.92 -14.81
N ASN A 49 12.61 -13.83 -14.74
CA ASN A 49 11.14 -13.84 -14.92
C ASN A 49 10.42 -14.94 -14.10
N LYS A 50 10.99 -15.32 -12.95
CA LYS A 50 10.44 -16.40 -12.14
C LYS A 50 9.37 -15.85 -11.21
N GLU A 51 8.18 -16.42 -11.29
CA GLU A 51 7.09 -16.16 -10.35
C GLU A 51 7.53 -16.47 -8.92
N VAL A 52 7.40 -15.48 -8.04
CA VAL A 52 7.90 -15.57 -6.67
C VAL A 52 7.08 -14.71 -5.72
N VAL A 53 6.88 -15.19 -4.50
CA VAL A 53 6.39 -14.37 -3.39
C VAL A 53 7.58 -14.04 -2.49
N ILE A 54 7.88 -12.75 -2.39
CA ILE A 54 8.98 -12.20 -1.59
C ILE A 54 8.40 -11.76 -0.24
N THR A 55 9.03 -12.18 0.86
CA THR A 55 8.75 -11.62 2.19
C THR A 55 9.57 -10.34 2.34
N VAL A 56 8.92 -9.19 2.39
CA VAL A 56 9.59 -7.88 2.52
C VAL A 56 9.96 -7.63 3.99
N THR A 57 9.03 -7.95 4.88
CA THR A 57 9.19 -7.96 6.33
C THR A 57 8.10 -8.86 6.93
N ASP A 58 8.13 -9.10 8.23
CA ASP A 58 7.12 -9.90 8.92
C ASP A 58 5.71 -9.36 8.63
N GLY A 59 4.86 -10.22 8.05
CA GLY A 59 3.49 -9.90 7.69
C GLY A 59 3.31 -9.09 6.41
N VAL A 60 4.37 -8.83 5.61
CA VAL A 60 4.27 -8.10 4.34
C VAL A 60 4.94 -8.89 3.22
N TYR A 61 4.15 -9.21 2.20
CA TYR A 61 4.53 -10.09 1.10
C TYR A 61 4.23 -9.44 -0.24
N VAL A 62 5.11 -9.65 -1.22
CA VAL A 62 4.94 -9.14 -2.59
C VAL A 62 5.08 -10.29 -3.58
N ALA A 63 4.03 -10.54 -4.35
CA ALA A 63 4.05 -11.44 -5.49
C ALA A 63 4.55 -10.71 -6.72
N ARG A 64 5.62 -11.23 -7.31
CA ARG A 64 6.35 -10.63 -8.43
C ARG A 64 6.44 -11.61 -9.60
N SER A 65 6.46 -11.06 -10.81
CA SER A 65 6.59 -11.81 -12.07
C SER A 65 5.42 -12.76 -12.40
N PHE A 66 4.33 -12.72 -11.65
CA PHE A 66 3.05 -13.36 -12.01
C PHE A 66 2.29 -12.60 -13.11
N SER A 67 2.62 -11.32 -13.31
CA SER A 67 2.01 -10.42 -14.29
C SER A 67 2.92 -9.20 -14.53
N MET A 68 2.41 -8.18 -15.24
CA MET A 68 3.12 -6.91 -15.48
C MET A 68 3.38 -6.12 -14.19
N ALA A 69 2.38 -6.00 -13.32
CA ALA A 69 2.53 -5.37 -12.02
C ALA A 69 2.59 -6.42 -10.90
N ASN A 70 3.15 -5.99 -9.77
CA ASN A 70 3.15 -6.78 -8.55
C ASN A 70 1.75 -6.73 -7.89
N MET A 71 1.46 -7.75 -7.10
CA MET A 71 0.36 -7.75 -6.13
C MET A 71 0.96 -7.98 -4.75
N ALA A 72 0.48 -7.27 -3.73
CA ALA A 72 0.98 -7.44 -2.36
C ALA A 72 -0.10 -7.97 -1.41
N MET A 73 0.36 -8.60 -0.32
CA MET A 73 -0.46 -9.04 0.80
C MET A 73 0.11 -8.47 2.09
N ILE A 74 -0.75 -7.84 2.88
CA ILE A 74 -0.44 -7.43 4.25
C ILE A 74 -1.25 -8.32 5.18
N GLU A 75 -0.56 -9.08 6.03
CA GLU A 75 -1.17 -9.99 6.99
C GLU A 75 -1.39 -9.28 8.34
N GLY A 76 -2.66 -9.16 8.74
CA GLY A 76 -3.08 -8.66 10.03
C GLY A 76 -3.33 -9.77 11.05
N ARG A 77 -3.94 -9.39 12.18
CA ARG A 77 -4.26 -10.35 13.27
C ARG A 77 -5.35 -11.34 12.87
N ASP A 78 -6.41 -10.86 12.22
CA ASP A 78 -7.66 -11.59 11.93
C ASP A 78 -7.97 -11.69 10.43
N GLY A 79 -7.06 -11.22 9.57
CA GLY A 79 -7.30 -11.15 8.14
C GLY A 79 -6.10 -10.68 7.34
N ILE A 80 -6.27 -10.64 6.03
CA ILE A 80 -5.29 -10.08 5.10
C ILE A 80 -5.90 -8.93 4.30
N ILE A 81 -5.03 -8.01 3.88
CA ILE A 81 -5.33 -6.95 2.93
C ILE A 81 -4.58 -7.25 1.64
N ILE A 82 -5.30 -7.27 0.52
CA ILE A 82 -4.69 -7.40 -0.81
C ILE A 82 -4.46 -6.01 -1.38
N VAL A 83 -3.29 -5.79 -1.98
CA VAL A 83 -2.96 -4.55 -2.68
C VAL A 83 -2.78 -4.85 -4.16
N ASP A 84 -3.60 -4.21 -4.99
CA ASP A 84 -3.72 -4.38 -6.43
C ASP A 84 -4.13 -5.80 -6.87
N SER A 85 -4.41 -5.97 -8.16
CA SER A 85 -5.06 -7.16 -8.71
C SER A 85 -4.43 -7.75 -9.96
N THR A 86 -3.22 -7.34 -10.34
CA THR A 86 -2.55 -7.73 -11.60
C THR A 86 -3.37 -7.38 -12.86
N LEU A 87 -2.83 -7.70 -14.05
CA LEU A 87 -3.45 -7.37 -15.34
C LEU A 87 -4.74 -8.14 -15.64
N GLY A 88 -4.95 -9.31 -15.03
CA GLY A 88 -6.07 -10.16 -15.40
C GLY A 88 -6.43 -11.23 -14.38
N PRO A 89 -7.57 -11.89 -14.59
CA PRO A 89 -8.15 -12.84 -13.63
C PRO A 89 -7.24 -14.04 -13.37
N GLU A 90 -6.61 -14.60 -14.41
CA GLU A 90 -5.73 -15.77 -14.27
C GLU A 90 -4.52 -15.47 -13.37
N SER A 91 -3.80 -14.37 -13.64
CA SER A 91 -2.65 -13.99 -12.82
C SER A 91 -3.05 -13.63 -11.39
N ALA A 92 -4.20 -12.98 -11.21
CA ALA A 92 -4.70 -12.63 -9.88
C ALA A 92 -4.99 -13.88 -9.04
N LEU A 93 -5.71 -14.84 -9.60
CA LEU A 93 -6.04 -16.09 -8.91
C LEU A 93 -4.79 -16.93 -8.62
N LYS A 94 -3.80 -16.91 -9.52
CA LYS A 94 -2.51 -17.57 -9.31
C LYS A 94 -1.73 -16.96 -8.15
N VAL A 95 -1.71 -15.63 -8.05
CA VAL A 95 -1.10 -14.95 -6.90
C VAL A 95 -1.85 -15.27 -5.61
N LEU A 96 -3.18 -15.22 -5.62
CA LEU A 96 -3.97 -15.58 -4.43
C LEU A 96 -3.67 -17.00 -3.96
N ALA A 97 -3.57 -17.97 -4.88
CA ALA A 97 -3.17 -19.33 -4.55
C ALA A 97 -1.77 -19.38 -3.94
N ALA A 98 -0.82 -18.57 -4.42
CA ALA A 98 0.52 -18.47 -3.83
C ALA A 98 0.48 -17.88 -2.40
N PHE A 99 -0.34 -16.85 -2.17
CA PHE A 99 -0.55 -16.29 -0.82
C PHE A 99 -1.24 -17.27 0.13
N ARG A 100 -2.11 -18.15 -0.37
CA ARG A 100 -2.73 -19.21 0.45
C ARG A 100 -1.75 -20.26 0.98
N ASN A 101 -0.58 -20.40 0.36
CA ASN A 101 0.49 -21.23 0.95
C ASN A 101 1.14 -20.59 2.19
N ILE A 102 0.87 -19.31 2.46
CA ILE A 102 1.41 -18.56 3.61
C ILE A 102 0.36 -18.46 4.72
N THR A 103 -0.90 -18.15 4.37
CA THR A 103 -1.97 -17.92 5.35
C THR A 103 -3.37 -18.20 4.81
N ASP A 104 -4.19 -18.83 5.65
CA ASP A 104 -5.61 -19.11 5.39
C ASP A 104 -6.54 -18.02 5.94
N LYS A 105 -5.99 -16.93 6.50
CA LYS A 105 -6.78 -15.82 7.03
C LYS A 105 -7.69 -15.19 5.95
N PRO A 106 -8.92 -14.80 6.27
CA PRO A 106 -9.85 -14.22 5.31
C PRO A 106 -9.32 -12.89 4.74
N ILE A 107 -9.64 -12.59 3.48
CA ILE A 107 -9.41 -11.25 2.92
C ILE A 107 -10.43 -10.31 3.55
N LYS A 108 -9.95 -9.24 4.19
CA LYS A 108 -10.82 -8.27 4.89
C LYS A 108 -10.96 -6.96 4.12
N ALA A 109 -10.01 -6.65 3.25
CA ALA A 109 -10.05 -5.47 2.40
C ALA A 109 -9.18 -5.66 1.15
N ILE A 110 -9.48 -4.87 0.13
CA ILE A 110 -8.64 -4.70 -1.05
C ILE A 110 -8.28 -3.22 -1.17
N LEU A 111 -7.01 -2.92 -1.46
CA LEU A 111 -6.55 -1.58 -1.78
C LEU A 111 -6.11 -1.54 -3.24
N VAL A 112 -6.66 -0.61 -4.01
CA VAL A 112 -6.24 -0.32 -5.38
C VAL A 112 -5.43 0.97 -5.37
N THR A 113 -4.16 0.86 -5.78
CA THR A 113 -3.23 1.99 -5.75
C THR A 113 -3.60 3.05 -6.77
N HIS A 114 -3.87 2.67 -8.02
CA HIS A 114 -4.25 3.56 -9.11
C HIS A 114 -5.00 2.83 -10.25
N PHE A 115 -5.43 3.58 -11.26
CA PHE A 115 -6.44 3.15 -12.25
C PHE A 115 -5.91 2.28 -13.40
N HIS A 116 -4.60 2.06 -13.52
CA HIS A 116 -4.09 1.31 -14.65
C HIS A 116 -4.52 -0.17 -14.61
N ALA A 117 -4.64 -0.77 -15.80
CA ALA A 117 -5.19 -2.11 -15.97
C ALA A 117 -4.32 -3.20 -15.30
N ASP A 118 -3.02 -3.01 -15.22
CA ASP A 118 -2.10 -3.89 -14.51
C ASP A 118 -2.31 -3.91 -12.99
N HIS A 119 -3.05 -2.95 -12.44
CA HIS A 119 -3.43 -2.91 -11.02
C HIS A 119 -4.89 -3.29 -10.77
N THR A 120 -5.76 -3.17 -11.78
CA THR A 120 -7.22 -3.32 -11.65
C THR A 120 -7.80 -4.52 -12.40
N GLY A 121 -7.07 -5.07 -13.37
CA GLY A 121 -7.62 -6.01 -14.35
C GLY A 121 -8.01 -7.38 -13.79
N GLY A 122 -7.49 -7.78 -12.63
CA GLY A 122 -7.91 -9.00 -11.94
C GLY A 122 -8.90 -8.80 -10.81
N LEU A 123 -9.35 -7.57 -10.55
CA LEU A 123 -10.10 -7.24 -9.34
C LEU A 123 -11.45 -8.00 -9.23
N ASP A 124 -12.17 -8.16 -10.34
CA ASP A 124 -13.43 -8.92 -10.36
C ASP A 124 -13.24 -10.38 -9.97
N ALA A 125 -12.12 -10.99 -10.38
CA ALA A 125 -11.82 -12.37 -10.01
C ALA A 125 -11.48 -12.47 -8.52
N VAL A 126 -10.73 -11.52 -7.98
CA VAL A 126 -10.44 -11.46 -6.53
C VAL A 126 -11.75 -11.31 -5.74
N LEU A 127 -12.65 -10.41 -6.15
CA LEU A 127 -13.94 -10.16 -5.49
C LEU A 127 -14.89 -11.37 -5.52
N GLN A 128 -14.73 -12.29 -6.46
CA GLN A 128 -15.49 -13.55 -6.48
C GLN A 128 -14.99 -14.57 -5.45
N THR A 129 -13.79 -14.39 -4.90
CA THR A 129 -13.19 -15.31 -3.91
C THR A 129 -13.44 -14.92 -2.46
N VAL A 130 -14.06 -13.76 -2.21
CA VAL A 130 -14.22 -13.16 -0.88
C VAL A 130 -15.68 -13.13 -0.45
N GLU A 131 -15.91 -12.95 0.85
CA GLU A 131 -17.26 -12.73 1.36
C GLU A 131 -17.85 -11.43 0.78
N LYS A 132 -19.16 -11.42 0.52
CA LYS A 132 -19.85 -10.18 0.16
C LYS A 132 -19.72 -9.18 1.29
N GLY A 133 -19.48 -7.91 0.96
CA GLY A 133 -19.40 -6.86 1.98
C GLY A 133 -17.99 -6.50 2.45
N ILE A 134 -16.92 -6.96 1.76
CA ILE A 134 -15.56 -6.44 2.01
C ILE A 134 -15.33 -5.03 1.44
N ASP A 135 -14.56 -4.21 2.15
CA ASP A 135 -14.22 -2.87 1.66
C ASP A 135 -13.18 -2.90 0.54
N VAL A 136 -13.40 -2.08 -0.50
CA VAL A 136 -12.41 -1.78 -1.53
C VAL A 136 -11.99 -0.32 -1.42
N TYR A 137 -10.73 -0.08 -1.08
CA TYR A 137 -10.15 1.24 -0.91
C TYR A 137 -9.43 1.68 -2.18
N SER A 138 -9.57 2.95 -2.55
CA SER A 138 -8.75 3.58 -3.58
C SER A 138 -8.71 5.09 -3.38
N HIS A 139 -7.74 5.76 -3.99
CA HIS A 139 -7.81 7.21 -4.13
C HIS A 139 -9.03 7.60 -4.99
N LYS A 140 -9.63 8.78 -4.76
CA LYS A 140 -10.81 9.23 -5.53
C LYS A 140 -10.52 9.27 -7.03
N LEU A 141 -9.35 9.78 -7.42
CA LEU A 141 -8.94 9.88 -8.83
C LEU A 141 -8.87 8.51 -9.51
N THR A 142 -8.50 7.46 -8.77
CA THR A 142 -8.50 6.08 -9.29
C THR A 142 -9.89 5.70 -9.78
N LYS A 143 -10.92 5.97 -8.97
CA LYS A 143 -12.32 5.73 -9.35
C LYS A 143 -12.74 6.58 -10.54
N ASP A 144 -12.39 7.87 -10.54
CA ASP A 144 -12.80 8.80 -11.60
C ASP A 144 -12.23 8.43 -12.97
N GLN A 145 -11.01 7.88 -13.01
CA GLN A 145 -10.26 7.57 -14.24
C GLN A 145 -10.55 6.19 -14.82
N LEU A 146 -11.26 5.33 -14.10
CA LEU A 146 -11.68 4.03 -14.63
C LEU A 146 -12.77 4.19 -15.71
N SER A 147 -12.84 3.24 -16.64
CA SER A 147 -13.98 3.17 -17.56
C SER A 147 -15.27 2.96 -16.79
N GLU A 148 -16.41 3.41 -17.32
CA GLU A 148 -17.71 3.18 -16.67
C GLU A 148 -17.96 1.69 -16.40
N SER A 149 -17.58 0.81 -17.34
CA SER A 149 -17.65 -0.65 -17.13
C SER A 149 -16.84 -1.15 -15.93
N CYS A 150 -15.70 -0.53 -15.63
CA CYS A 150 -14.89 -0.83 -14.45
C CYS A 150 -15.48 -0.21 -13.19
N LYS A 151 -16.03 1.01 -13.26
CA LYS A 151 -16.71 1.65 -12.13
C LYS A 151 -17.92 0.84 -11.66
N ASP A 152 -18.72 0.33 -12.58
CA ASP A 152 -19.91 -0.44 -12.23
C ASP A 152 -19.52 -1.79 -11.61
N SER A 153 -18.48 -2.44 -12.12
CA SER A 153 -18.03 -3.75 -11.64
C SER A 153 -17.32 -3.68 -10.28
N TYR A 154 -16.51 -2.63 -10.04
CA TYR A 154 -15.71 -2.52 -8.82
C TYR A 154 -16.38 -1.68 -7.73
N PHE A 155 -17.25 -0.74 -8.12
CA PHE A 155 -17.53 0.45 -7.30
C PHE A 155 -19.01 0.87 -7.24
N THR A 156 -19.95 0.01 -7.65
CA THR A 156 -21.40 0.26 -7.46
C THR A 156 -22.09 -0.64 -6.43
N GLU A 157 -23.12 -0.02 -5.84
CA GLU A 157 -24.17 -0.46 -4.91
C GLU A 157 -23.86 -1.21 -3.60
N ASN A 158 -22.62 -1.50 -3.18
CA ASN A 158 -22.42 -1.90 -1.77
C ASN A 158 -21.09 -1.58 -1.05
N LEU A 159 -20.01 -1.07 -1.67
CA LEU A 159 -18.67 -1.31 -1.07
C LEU A 159 -17.61 -0.18 -1.07
N ILE A 160 -17.98 1.10 -1.20
CA ILE A 160 -17.04 2.19 -0.87
C ILE A 160 -17.70 3.20 0.06
N GLN A 161 -17.37 3.11 1.35
CA GLN A 161 -17.79 4.09 2.34
C GLN A 161 -16.78 5.23 2.49
N ASN A 162 -15.51 5.08 2.05
CA ASN A 162 -14.48 6.09 2.28
C ASN A 162 -13.55 6.32 1.07
N THR A 163 -13.89 7.32 0.28
CA THR A 163 -12.94 8.05 -0.57
C THR A 163 -12.52 9.33 0.17
N SER A 164 -11.60 9.24 1.12
CA SER A 164 -11.11 10.42 1.85
C SER A 164 -9.59 10.44 1.98
N ALA A 165 -8.95 11.14 1.04
CA ALA A 165 -7.95 12.18 1.24
C ALA A 165 -7.71 12.88 -0.11
#